data_AF-A0A662W771-F1
#
_entry.id   AF-A0A662W771-F1
#
_cell.length_a   1.000
_cell.length_b   1.000
_cell.length_c   1.000
_cell.angle_alpha   90.00
_cell.angle_beta   90.00
_cell.angle_gamma   90.00
#
_symmetry.space_group_name_H-M   'P 1'
#
loop_
_entity.id
_entity.type
_entity.pdbx_description
1 polymer ?
#
loop_
_entity_poly.entity_id
_entity_poly.type
_entity_poly.pdbx_seq_one_letter_code
_entity_poly.pdbx_strand_id
1 'polypeptide(L)'
;MKEAIYLDADDTIWDVLPDGMASKCLPPYKKVDDDLLIGHGSMGECAILLREGVRDLIDYAKSHNMDVVLVSQNDPVPVKVAIRELDLPFDREYISFDMNKYLTILRDMREHEVDHAYFVDDVYGNEKLVRGIKSLKFIKDRVELYDDVTKLIRKLEG
;
A
#
# COMPACT_ATOMS: atom_id res chain seq x y z
N MET A 1 15.73 2.30 16.14
CA MET A 1 14.83 1.21 15.75
C MET A 1 14.33 1.59 14.38
N LYS A 2 14.52 0.72 13.39
CA LYS A 2 14.10 1.03 12.03
C LYS A 2 12.72 0.44 11.78
N GLU A 3 11.82 1.27 11.28
CA GLU A 3 10.43 0.89 11.05
C GLU A 3 10.07 1.05 9.57
N ALA A 4 9.07 0.29 9.12
CA ALA A 4 8.54 0.42 7.78
C ALA A 4 7.02 0.21 7.74
N ILE A 5 6.35 0.89 6.82
CA ILE A 5 4.99 0.58 6.41
C ILE A 5 5.02 0.00 5.01
N TYR A 6 4.41 -1.16 4.85
CA TYR A 6 4.23 -1.86 3.59
C TYR A 6 2.79 -1.67 3.15
N LEU A 7 2.58 -1.14 1.96
CA LEU A 7 1.27 -0.85 1.39
C LEU A 7 1.05 -1.74 0.17
N ASP A 8 -0.13 -2.32 0.04
CA ASP A 8 -0.60 -2.84 -1.25
C ASP A 8 -1.09 -1.71 -2.18
N ALA A 9 -1.28 -2.03 -3.46
CA ALA A 9 -1.79 -1.12 -4.47
C ALA A 9 -3.32 -1.08 -4.51
N ASP A 10 -3.90 -2.02 -5.28
CA ASP A 10 -5.33 -2.08 -5.56
C ASP A 10 -6.15 -2.23 -4.27
N ASP A 11 -7.28 -1.52 -4.20
CA ASP A 11 -8.20 -1.47 -3.06
C ASP A 11 -7.56 -1.10 -1.70
N THR A 12 -6.31 -0.61 -1.72
CA THR A 12 -5.54 -0.17 -0.56
C THR A 12 -5.16 1.31 -0.68
N ILE A 13 -4.32 1.67 -1.66
CA ILE A 13 -3.96 3.08 -1.91
C ILE A 13 -4.84 3.73 -2.98
N TRP A 14 -5.44 2.95 -3.87
CA TRP A 14 -6.34 3.46 -4.89
C TRP A 14 -7.47 2.48 -5.19
N ASP A 15 -8.56 3.02 -5.71
CA ASP A 15 -9.62 2.25 -6.37
C ASP A 15 -9.38 2.22 -7.88
N VAL A 16 -9.71 1.11 -8.52
CA VAL A 16 -9.63 0.97 -9.98
C VAL A 16 -11.00 0.68 -10.56
N LEU A 17 -11.50 1.56 -11.43
CA LEU A 17 -12.84 1.47 -11.99
C LEU A 17 -12.80 1.23 -13.51
N PRO A 18 -13.70 0.40 -14.06
CA PRO A 18 -14.68 -0.43 -13.36
C PRO A 18 -14.15 -1.80 -12.90
N ASP A 19 -12.98 -2.22 -13.39
CA ASP A 19 -12.53 -3.62 -13.34
C ASP A 19 -11.81 -4.04 -12.04
N GLY A 20 -11.57 -3.11 -11.11
CA GLY A 20 -10.99 -3.39 -9.79
C GLY A 20 -9.50 -3.77 -9.78
N MET A 21 -8.78 -3.63 -10.90
CA MET A 21 -7.37 -4.04 -10.98
C MET A 21 -6.53 -3.07 -11.82
N ALA A 22 -5.48 -2.48 -11.24
CA ALA A 22 -4.57 -1.58 -11.97
C ALA A 22 -3.90 -2.29 -13.15
N SER A 23 -3.65 -3.60 -13.03
CA SER A 23 -3.13 -4.44 -14.10
C SER A 23 -3.99 -4.43 -15.39
N LYS A 24 -5.27 -4.04 -15.29
CA LYS A 24 -6.19 -3.94 -16.43
C LYS A 24 -6.43 -2.51 -16.89
N CYS A 25 -6.01 -1.52 -16.10
CA CYS A 25 -6.10 -0.12 -16.47
C CYS A 25 -4.75 0.34 -17.01
N LEU A 26 -4.60 0.31 -18.34
CA LEU A 26 -3.30 0.43 -18.99
C LEU A 26 -2.93 1.89 -19.32
N PRO A 27 -1.63 2.24 -19.25
CA PRO A 27 -1.12 3.53 -19.70
C PRO A 27 -1.13 3.65 -21.24
N PRO A 28 -0.99 4.86 -21.83
CA PRO A 28 -0.69 6.13 -21.16
C PRO A 28 -1.86 6.64 -20.33
N TYR A 29 -1.56 7.12 -19.12
CA TYR A 29 -2.56 7.77 -18.29
C TYR A 29 -2.67 9.25 -18.61
N LYS A 30 -3.89 9.76 -18.60
CA LYS A 30 -4.20 11.18 -18.52
C LYS A 30 -4.49 11.51 -17.06
N LYS A 31 -3.63 12.33 -16.44
CA LYS A 31 -3.92 12.93 -15.14
C LYS A 31 -5.04 13.95 -15.28
N VAL A 32 -6.17 13.68 -14.63
CA VAL A 32 -7.35 14.56 -14.62
C VAL A 32 -7.33 15.45 -13.39
N ASP A 33 -6.88 14.92 -12.27
CA ASP A 33 -6.68 15.62 -11.00
C ASP A 33 -5.47 15.04 -10.26
N ASP A 34 -5.09 15.61 -9.12
CA ASP A 34 -4.01 15.12 -8.27
C ASP A 34 -4.22 13.69 -7.77
N ASP A 35 -5.48 13.28 -7.64
CA ASP A 35 -5.85 11.97 -7.14
C ASP A 35 -6.53 11.09 -8.20
N LEU A 36 -6.59 11.54 -9.47
CA LEU A 36 -7.31 10.84 -10.53
C LEU A 36 -6.53 10.72 -11.83
N LEU A 37 -6.34 9.47 -12.26
CA LEU A 37 -5.82 9.10 -13.57
C LEU A 37 -6.89 8.41 -14.41
N ILE A 38 -6.92 8.71 -15.70
CA ILE A 38 -7.73 7.99 -16.70
C ILE A 38 -6.80 7.25 -17.66
N GLY A 39 -7.03 5.95 -17.83
CA GLY A 39 -6.30 5.09 -18.76
C GLY A 39 -7.24 4.35 -19.70
N HIS A 40 -6.73 3.24 -20.25
CA HIS A 40 -7.48 2.40 -21.18
C HIS A 40 -7.50 0.94 -20.71
N GLY A 41 -8.68 0.32 -20.72
CA GLY A 41 -8.88 -1.11 -20.48
C GLY A 41 -9.49 -1.81 -21.69
N SER A 42 -9.70 -3.12 -21.57
CA SER A 42 -10.29 -3.93 -22.64
C SER A 42 -11.76 -3.57 -22.95
N MET A 43 -12.44 -2.91 -22.00
CA MET A 43 -13.85 -2.50 -22.11
C MET A 43 -14.03 -1.00 -22.37
N GLY A 44 -12.96 -0.23 -22.57
CA GLY A 44 -13.01 1.21 -22.78
C GLY A 44 -12.12 1.97 -21.80
N GLU A 45 -12.51 3.19 -21.44
CA GLU A 45 -11.78 3.98 -20.43
C GLU A 45 -11.85 3.32 -19.05
N CYS A 46 -10.79 3.51 -18.28
CA CYS A 46 -10.70 3.10 -16.88
C CYS A 46 -10.14 4.24 -16.05
N ALA A 47 -10.40 4.20 -14.73
CA ALA A 47 -9.91 5.19 -13.79
C ALA A 47 -9.09 4.54 -12.68
N ILE A 48 -8.03 5.22 -12.25
CA ILE A 48 -7.32 4.95 -11.00
C ILE A 48 -7.55 6.18 -10.11
N LEU A 49 -8.22 5.96 -8.98
CA LEU A 49 -8.60 7.00 -8.03
C LEU A 49 -7.86 6.76 -6.71
N LEU A 50 -6.97 7.67 -6.33
CA LEU A 50 -6.29 7.62 -5.05
C LEU A 50 -7.31 7.74 -3.92
N ARG A 51 -7.17 6.90 -2.88
CA ARG A 51 -8.04 6.98 -1.71
C ARG A 51 -7.67 8.15 -0.82
N GLU A 52 -8.69 8.74 -0.20
CA GLU A 52 -8.52 9.80 0.79
C GLU A 52 -7.62 9.33 1.95
N GLY A 53 -6.73 10.21 2.41
CA GLY A 53 -5.81 9.95 3.53
C GLY A 53 -4.55 9.15 3.18
N VAL A 54 -4.40 8.64 1.95
CA VAL A 54 -3.19 7.89 1.54
C VAL A 54 -1.95 8.79 1.56
N ARG A 55 -2.06 10.02 1.07
CA ARG A 55 -0.96 11.00 1.10
C ARG A 55 -0.57 11.32 2.54
N ASP A 56 -1.55 11.60 3.38
CA ASP A 56 -1.34 11.88 4.81
C ASP A 56 -0.67 10.70 5.52
N LEU A 57 -1.03 9.46 5.19
CA LEU A 57 -0.41 8.25 5.72
C LEU A 57 1.06 8.15 5.32
N ILE A 58 1.38 8.39 4.05
CA ILE A 58 2.76 8.37 3.54
C ILE A 58 3.59 9.47 4.21
N ASP A 59 3.06 10.69 4.29
CA ASP A 59 3.72 11.83 4.91
C ASP A 59 3.93 11.61 6.42
N TYR A 60 2.93 11.05 7.09
CA TYR A 60 3.03 10.66 8.50
C TYR A 60 4.15 9.64 8.71
N ALA A 61 4.18 8.56 7.93
CA ALA A 61 5.21 7.54 8.03
C ALA A 61 6.62 8.13 7.84
N LYS A 62 6.80 8.97 6.81
CA LYS A 62 8.08 9.65 6.54
C LYS A 62 8.50 10.61 7.66
N SER A 63 7.56 11.40 8.18
CA SER A 63 7.84 12.32 9.30
C SER A 63 8.26 11.59 10.58
N HIS A 64 7.90 10.32 10.72
CA HIS A 64 8.29 9.44 11.82
C HIS A 64 9.49 8.54 11.48
N ASN A 65 10.22 8.84 10.40
CA ASN A 65 11.40 8.10 9.96
C ASN A 65 11.11 6.60 9.73
N MET A 66 9.93 6.31 9.18
CA MET A 66 9.54 4.99 8.71
C MET A 66 9.75 4.90 7.18
N ASP A 67 10.30 3.79 6.71
CA ASP A 67 10.36 3.50 5.27
C ASP A 67 8.93 3.23 4.76
N VAL A 68 8.55 3.82 3.62
CA VAL A 68 7.28 3.57 2.92
C VAL A 68 7.54 2.68 1.71
N VAL A 69 7.01 1.46 1.75
CA VAL A 69 7.31 0.42 0.76
C VAL A 69 6.03 -0.06 0.09
N LEU A 70 6.00 -0.09 -1.24
CA LEU A 70 4.92 -0.71 -1.99
C LEU A 70 5.20 -2.20 -2.20
N VAL A 71 4.23 -3.06 -1.91
CA VAL A 71 4.29 -4.52 -2.14
C VAL A 71 2.99 -5.00 -2.79
N SER A 72 2.99 -5.12 -4.10
CA SER A 72 1.77 -5.36 -4.89
C SER A 72 1.89 -6.56 -5.83
N GLN A 73 0.83 -7.36 -5.90
CA GLN A 73 0.72 -8.52 -6.80
C GLN A 73 0.00 -8.13 -8.11
N ASN A 74 0.65 -7.28 -8.90
CA ASN A 74 0.11 -6.72 -10.13
C ASN A 74 1.13 -6.76 -11.28
N ASP A 75 0.69 -6.37 -12.47
CA ASP A 75 1.58 -5.99 -13.57
C ASP A 75 2.41 -4.77 -13.14
N PRO A 76 3.75 -4.85 -13.17
CA PRO A 76 4.61 -3.75 -12.78
C PRO A 76 4.41 -2.48 -13.62
N VAL A 77 4.09 -2.61 -14.91
CA VAL A 77 4.08 -1.45 -15.81
C VAL A 77 2.94 -0.48 -15.49
N PRO A 78 1.66 -0.90 -15.43
CA PRO A 78 0.55 -0.02 -15.05
C PRO A 78 0.77 0.63 -13.69
N VAL A 79 1.13 -0.17 -12.67
CA VAL A 79 1.30 0.30 -11.29
C VAL A 79 2.42 1.34 -11.19
N LYS A 80 3.60 1.09 -11.78
CA LYS A 80 4.72 2.05 -11.73
C LYS A 80 4.42 3.36 -12.43
N VAL A 81 3.72 3.31 -13.57
CA VAL A 81 3.31 4.54 -14.25
C VAL A 81 2.31 5.29 -13.38
N ALA A 82 1.33 4.62 -12.76
CA ALA A 82 0.34 5.25 -11.90
C ALA A 82 0.97 5.94 -10.68
N ILE A 83 1.90 5.28 -9.98
CA ILE A 83 2.68 5.86 -8.87
C ILE A 83 3.34 7.17 -9.29
N ARG A 84 4.01 7.16 -10.45
CA ARG A 84 4.73 8.33 -10.96
C ARG A 84 3.80 9.48 -11.31
N GLU A 85 2.69 9.20 -12.00
CA GLU A 85 1.74 10.25 -12.39
C GLU A 85 0.96 10.82 -11.19
N LEU A 86 0.74 10.01 -10.15
CA LEU A 86 0.13 10.44 -8.87
C LEU A 86 1.14 11.06 -7.89
N ASP A 87 2.43 11.09 -8.23
CA ASP A 87 3.51 11.61 -7.38
C ASP A 87 3.50 10.98 -5.97
N LEU A 88 3.39 9.64 -5.91
CA LEU A 88 3.41 8.90 -4.65
C LEU A 88 4.84 8.51 -4.28
N PRO A 89 5.38 8.99 -3.16
CA PRO A 89 6.81 8.85 -2.90
C PRO A 89 7.08 7.57 -2.10
N PHE A 90 7.30 6.45 -2.78
CA PHE A 90 7.75 5.19 -2.17
C PHE A 90 9.29 5.13 -2.09
N ASP A 91 9.82 4.65 -0.97
CA ASP A 91 11.25 4.42 -0.81
C ASP A 91 11.69 3.17 -1.59
N ARG A 92 10.80 2.17 -1.69
CA ARG A 92 11.02 0.91 -2.40
C ARG A 92 9.71 0.37 -2.97
N GLU A 93 9.81 -0.35 -4.09
CA GLU A 93 8.67 -0.92 -4.81
C GLU A 93 8.93 -2.39 -5.18
N TYR A 94 8.06 -3.28 -4.72
CA TYR A 94 8.04 -4.68 -5.10
C TYR A 94 6.72 -5.01 -5.78
N ILE A 95 6.73 -5.05 -7.11
CA ILE A 95 5.52 -5.31 -7.92
C ILE A 95 5.80 -6.50 -8.82
N SER A 96 4.98 -7.55 -8.72
CA SER A 96 5.04 -8.73 -9.61
C SER A 96 3.84 -9.65 -9.40
N PHE A 97 3.32 -10.24 -10.49
CA PHE A 97 2.27 -11.26 -10.45
C PHE A 97 2.65 -12.52 -9.66
N ASP A 98 3.91 -12.95 -9.77
CA ASP A 98 4.36 -14.24 -9.23
C ASP A 98 4.95 -14.13 -7.81
N MET A 99 4.81 -12.96 -7.19
CA MET A 99 5.38 -12.68 -5.88
C MET A 99 4.55 -13.27 -4.75
N ASN A 100 5.19 -13.65 -3.64
CA ASN A 100 4.51 -13.83 -2.36
C ASN A 100 4.77 -12.59 -1.48
N LYS A 101 3.75 -11.75 -1.27
CA LYS A 101 3.89 -10.45 -0.55
C LYS A 101 4.56 -10.63 0.82
N TYR A 102 4.13 -11.61 1.60
CA TYR A 102 4.68 -11.84 2.95
C TYR A 102 6.16 -12.23 2.93
N LEU A 103 6.58 -13.13 2.04
CA LEU A 103 7.99 -13.48 1.91
C LEU A 103 8.83 -12.32 1.41
N THR A 104 8.28 -11.49 0.51
CA THR A 104 8.94 -10.27 0.06
C THR A 104 9.14 -9.28 1.20
N ILE A 105 8.13 -9.04 2.03
CA ILE A 105 8.22 -8.17 3.20
C ILE A 105 9.30 -8.68 4.15
N LEU A 106 9.29 -9.98 4.50
CA LEU A 106 10.31 -10.55 5.38
C LEU A 106 11.73 -10.46 4.81
N ARG A 107 11.87 -10.56 3.48
CA ARG A 107 13.17 -10.40 2.80
C ARG A 107 13.61 -8.94 2.86
N ASP A 108 12.74 -8.00 2.51
CA ASP A 108 13.01 -6.56 2.58
C ASP A 108 13.41 -6.14 4.01
N MET A 109 12.64 -6.56 5.01
CA MET A 109 12.95 -6.27 6.41
C MET A 109 14.34 -6.75 6.81
N ARG A 110 14.77 -7.93 6.32
CA ARG A 110 16.11 -8.46 6.58
C ARG A 110 17.19 -7.69 5.84
N GLU A 111 16.99 -7.40 4.57
CA GLU A 111 17.94 -6.70 3.70
C GLU A 111 18.17 -5.25 4.14
N HIS A 112 17.13 -4.62 4.70
CA HIS A 112 17.13 -3.23 5.11
C HIS A 112 17.14 -3.02 6.63
N GLU A 113 17.36 -4.07 7.41
CA GLU A 113 17.44 -4.05 8.88
C GLU A 113 16.22 -3.39 9.55
N VAL A 114 15.01 -3.66 9.04
CA VAL A 114 13.76 -3.19 9.62
C VAL A 114 13.38 -4.05 10.84
N ASP A 115 13.28 -3.43 12.00
CA ASP A 115 12.93 -4.06 13.27
C ASP A 115 11.41 -4.30 13.39
N HIS A 116 10.61 -3.36 12.89
CA HIS A 116 9.16 -3.33 13.04
C HIS A 116 8.46 -2.93 11.73
N ALA A 117 7.41 -3.67 11.38
CA ALA A 117 6.69 -3.46 10.13
C ALA A 117 5.18 -3.46 10.32
N TYR A 118 4.53 -2.53 9.63
CA TYR A 118 3.08 -2.49 9.44
C TYR A 118 2.77 -2.90 8.02
N PHE A 119 1.78 -3.78 7.81
CA PHE A 119 1.34 -4.16 6.47
C PHE A 119 -0.16 -3.88 6.30
N VAL A 120 -0.49 -3.06 5.29
CA VAL A 120 -1.85 -2.65 4.95
C VAL A 120 -2.20 -3.24 3.58
N ASP A 121 -3.28 -4.04 3.53
CA ASP A 121 -3.72 -4.78 2.35
C ASP A 121 -5.22 -5.12 2.51
N ASP A 122 -6.00 -4.95 1.46
CA ASP A 122 -7.45 -5.11 1.41
C ASP A 122 -7.88 -6.59 1.55
N VAL A 123 -7.14 -7.51 0.93
CA VAL A 123 -7.45 -8.96 0.90
C VAL A 123 -7.36 -9.57 2.30
N TYR A 124 -6.53 -8.99 3.16
CA TYR A 124 -6.36 -9.47 4.54
C TYR A 124 -7.30 -8.80 5.55
N GLY A 125 -8.15 -7.87 5.10
CA GLY A 125 -9.36 -7.42 5.82
C GLY A 125 -9.13 -6.68 7.14
N ASN A 126 -7.88 -6.36 7.50
CA ASN A 126 -7.43 -5.42 8.54
C ASN A 126 -5.89 -5.47 8.58
N GLU A 127 -5.27 -4.35 8.94
CA GLU A 127 -3.83 -4.17 9.14
C GLU A 127 -3.18 -5.37 9.86
N LYS A 128 -2.14 -5.95 9.27
CA LYS A 128 -1.34 -6.99 9.93
C LYS A 128 -0.04 -6.39 10.43
N LEU A 129 0.14 -6.40 11.75
CA LEU A 129 1.42 -6.12 12.37
C LEU A 129 2.37 -7.29 12.11
N VAL A 130 3.45 -7.06 11.36
CA VAL A 130 4.52 -8.03 11.12
C VAL A 130 5.70 -7.67 12.00
N ARG A 131 5.86 -8.36 13.14
CA ARG A 131 7.01 -8.15 14.03
C ARG A 131 8.21 -8.95 13.54
N GLY A 132 9.39 -8.31 13.54
CA GLY A 132 10.66 -8.91 13.19
C GLY A 132 10.96 -10.22 13.94
N ILE A 133 11.83 -11.03 13.35
CA ILE A 133 12.18 -12.39 13.76
C ILE A 133 12.78 -12.41 15.18
N LYS A 134 11.91 -12.46 16.18
CA LYS A 134 12.12 -13.08 17.50
C LYS A 134 10.83 -13.55 18.20
N SER A 135 9.66 -13.40 17.58
CA SER A 135 8.41 -13.96 18.11
C SER A 135 7.35 -14.16 17.02
N LEU A 136 7.50 -15.21 16.21
CA LEU A 136 6.37 -15.75 15.44
C LEU A 136 5.51 -16.60 16.39
N LYS A 137 4.53 -15.97 17.03
CA LYS A 137 3.37 -16.68 17.59
C LYS A 137 2.14 -16.11 16.92
N PHE A 138 1.62 -16.89 15.96
CA PHE A 138 0.40 -16.64 15.21
C PHE A 138 -0.73 -16.20 16.14
N ILE A 139 -1.29 -15.01 15.90
CA ILE A 139 -2.58 -14.62 16.46
C ILE A 139 -3.62 -14.87 15.36
N LYS A 140 -4.18 -16.07 15.40
CA LYS A 140 -5.58 -16.30 15.04
C LYS A 140 -6.36 -15.64 16.17
N ASP A 141 -6.94 -14.47 15.95
CA ASP A 141 -8.23 -14.08 16.52
C ASP A 141 -8.66 -12.72 15.96
N ARG A 142 -9.97 -12.65 15.68
CA ARG A 142 -10.70 -11.52 15.10
C ARG A 142 -10.40 -10.21 15.83
N VAL A 143 -10.32 -9.10 15.09
CA VAL A 143 -10.41 -7.76 15.67
C VAL A 143 -11.34 -6.90 14.83
N GLU A 144 -12.43 -6.46 15.46
CA GLU A 144 -13.28 -5.33 15.07
C GLU A 144 -12.42 -4.05 15.21
N LEU A 145 -12.07 -3.38 14.12
CA LEU A 145 -10.97 -2.38 14.14
C LEU A 145 -11.31 -1.04 13.44
N TYR A 146 -12.58 -0.71 13.27
CA TYR A 146 -12.97 0.64 12.81
C TYR A 146 -12.94 1.69 13.94
N ASP A 147 -13.09 1.27 15.20
CA ASP A 147 -13.15 2.19 16.35
C ASP A 147 -11.78 2.60 16.90
N ASP A 148 -10.70 1.91 16.54
CA ASP A 148 -9.40 2.07 17.21
C ASP A 148 -8.41 2.98 16.44
N VAL A 149 -8.53 3.13 15.12
CA VAL A 149 -7.74 4.14 14.37
C VAL A 149 -8.15 5.56 14.76
N THR A 150 -9.46 5.80 14.89
CA THR A 150 -9.98 7.09 15.37
C THR A 150 -9.56 7.36 16.83
N LYS A 151 -9.44 6.32 17.67
CA LYS A 151 -8.92 6.47 19.04
C LYS A 151 -7.41 6.65 19.09
N LEU A 152 -6.66 6.05 18.16
CA LEU A 152 -5.21 6.23 18.06
C LEU A 152 -4.88 7.67 17.65
N ILE A 153 -5.59 8.21 16.65
CA ILE A 153 -5.50 9.63 16.25
C ILE A 153 -5.84 10.53 17.44
N ARG A 154 -6.96 10.29 18.14
CA ARG A 154 -7.37 11.10 19.31
C ARG A 154 -6.45 10.99 20.53
N LYS A 155 -5.69 9.91 20.67
CA LYS A 155 -4.73 9.70 21.77
C LYS A 155 -3.36 10.29 21.47
N LEU A 156 -3.06 10.56 20.19
CA LEU A 156 -1.84 11.23 19.75
C LEU A 156 -2.02 12.75 19.66
N GLU A 157 -3.26 13.22 19.55
CA GLU A 157 -3.64 14.64 19.61
C GLU A 157 -3.86 15.19 21.04
N GLY A 158 -3.68 14.37 22.09
CA GLY A 158 -3.93 14.74 23.49
C GLY A 158 -2.90 14.21 24.49
#